data_AF-A0A0P0LDN4-F1
#
_entry.id   AF-A0A0P0LDN4-F1
#
_cell.length_a   1.000
_cell.length_b   1.000
_cell.length_c   1.000
_cell.angle_alpha   90.00
_cell.angle_beta   90.00
_cell.angle_gamma   90.00
#
_symmetry.space_group_name_H-M   'P 1'
#
loop_
_entity.id
_entity.type
_entity.pdbx_description
1 polymer ?
#
loop_
_entity_poly.entity_id
_entity_poly.type
_entity_poly.pdbx_seq_one_letter_code
_entity_poly.pdbx_strand_id
1 'polypeptide(L)'
;MKRNYKIGLVMKSLQADFFKVMKEGAIQYAAPLPFLDLVCVGTATQTEVEEQVDLMYSLIHQQVDAIVLVPIDSKALVQPVVEAVRKGVPVINIDIRLDTQLLEQAGVEVAFVGPDNFAAAYEVGKLLDKKLRNEDKVAIIEGLAAADNAQQRKRGFIKAIEEKGLRLVASEPADWETEKAAEVFQAMWMRYPDLKAVYCSNDAMALGVLQQMQEKIAICL
;
A
#
# COMPACT_ATOMS: atom_id res chain seq x y z
N MET A 1 -27.67 16.69 25.12
CA MET A 1 -26.23 16.93 24.92
C MET A 1 -25.83 16.30 23.60
N LYS A 2 -25.03 16.97 22.76
CA LYS A 2 -24.42 16.31 21.59
C LYS A 2 -23.35 15.33 22.12
N ARG A 3 -23.41 14.06 21.71
CA ARG A 3 -22.42 13.04 22.08
C ARG A 3 -21.08 13.41 21.41
N ASN A 4 -19.99 13.36 22.18
CA ASN A 4 -18.64 13.43 21.62
C ASN A 4 -18.23 12.03 21.15
N TYR A 5 -17.62 11.93 19.98
CA TYR A 5 -17.12 10.69 19.39
C TYR A 5 -15.61 10.68 19.40
N LYS A 6 -14.99 9.63 19.94
CA LYS A 6 -13.55 9.39 19.91
C LYS A 6 -13.23 8.38 18.81
N ILE A 7 -12.50 8.79 17.79
CA ILE A 7 -12.17 7.96 16.63
C ILE A 7 -10.66 7.71 16.59
N GLY A 8 -10.26 6.43 16.54
CA GLY A 8 -8.86 6.04 16.36
C GLY A 8 -8.49 5.97 14.88
N LEU A 9 -7.51 6.76 14.43
CA LEU A 9 -6.91 6.64 13.11
C LEU A 9 -5.58 5.88 13.24
N VAL A 10 -5.54 4.66 12.74
CA VAL A 10 -4.39 3.76 12.82
C VAL A 10 -3.70 3.71 11.45
N MET A 11 -2.56 4.39 11.36
CA MET A 11 -1.73 4.43 10.17
C MET A 11 -0.66 3.35 10.20
N LYS A 12 -0.29 2.85 9.02
CA LYS A 12 0.82 1.90 8.85
C LYS A 12 2.21 2.53 8.89
N SER A 13 2.30 3.86 8.89
CA SER A 13 3.52 4.62 9.13
C SER A 13 3.14 6.08 9.38
N LEU A 14 3.85 6.75 10.29
CA LEU A 14 3.74 8.20 10.50
C LEU A 14 4.83 9.00 9.76
N GLN A 15 5.80 8.32 9.17
CA GLN A 15 6.97 8.95 8.53
C GLN A 15 6.93 8.91 7.01
N ALA A 16 6.27 7.91 6.40
CA ALA A 16 6.12 7.86 4.96
C ALA A 16 5.19 8.98 4.46
N ASP A 17 5.63 9.70 3.43
CA ASP A 17 5.01 10.96 3.01
C ASP A 17 3.54 10.82 2.60
N PHE A 18 3.19 9.71 1.92
CA PHE A 18 1.80 9.40 1.59
C PHE A 18 0.89 9.36 2.83
N PHE A 19 1.35 8.75 3.93
CA PHE A 19 0.56 8.64 5.16
C PHE A 19 0.59 9.92 6.00
N LYS A 20 1.63 10.76 5.88
CA LYS A 20 1.60 12.12 6.44
C LYS A 20 0.47 12.94 5.82
N VAL A 21 0.38 12.95 4.49
CA VAL A 21 -0.68 13.66 3.76
C VAL A 21 -2.05 13.10 4.12
N MET A 22 -2.20 11.77 4.21
CA MET A 22 -3.45 11.13 4.65
C MET A 22 -3.86 11.57 6.07
N LYS A 23 -2.92 11.55 7.01
CA LYS A 23 -3.14 12.00 8.40
C LYS A 23 -3.51 13.48 8.45
N GLU A 24 -2.83 14.33 7.69
CA GLU A 24 -3.13 15.76 7.61
C GLU A 24 -4.55 16.00 7.08
N GLY A 25 -4.97 15.29 6.03
CA GLY A 25 -6.34 15.35 5.53
C GLY A 25 -7.38 14.96 6.58
N ALA A 26 -7.12 13.90 7.35
CA ALA A 26 -8.00 13.49 8.45
C ALA A 26 -8.07 14.56 9.57
N ILE A 27 -6.93 15.15 9.94
CA ILE A 27 -6.88 16.23 10.94
C ILE A 27 -7.63 17.47 10.45
N GLN A 28 -7.45 17.86 9.19
CA GLN A 28 -8.14 19.00 8.59
C GLN A 28 -9.66 18.79 8.57
N TYR A 29 -10.12 17.56 8.28
CA TYR A 29 -11.54 17.21 8.34
C TYR A 29 -12.10 17.27 9.77
N ALA A 30 -11.32 16.82 10.76
CA ALA A 30 -11.76 16.78 12.15
C ALA A 30 -11.75 18.16 12.84
N ALA A 31 -10.84 19.06 12.46
CA ALA A 31 -10.66 20.37 13.08
C ALA A 31 -11.94 21.22 13.23
N PRO A 32 -12.85 21.33 12.23
CA PRO A 32 -14.10 22.08 12.38
C PRO A 32 -15.21 21.33 13.14
N LEU A 33 -14.98 20.09 13.60
CA LEU A 33 -15.98 19.22 14.21
C LEU A 33 -15.75 19.11 15.73
N PRO A 34 -16.32 20.01 16.57
CA PRO A 34 -16.02 20.07 18.00
C PRO A 34 -16.53 18.86 18.81
N PHE A 35 -17.32 17.98 18.18
CA PHE A 35 -17.82 16.74 18.77
C PHE A 35 -16.96 15.53 18.40
N LEU A 36 -15.89 15.71 17.61
CA LEU A 36 -15.03 14.63 17.13
C LEU A 36 -13.63 14.76 17.76
N ASP A 37 -13.25 13.78 18.56
CA ASP A 37 -11.90 13.60 19.09
C ASP A 37 -11.15 12.58 18.24
N LEU A 38 -10.18 13.04 17.43
CA LEU A 38 -9.40 12.19 16.53
C LEU A 38 -8.07 11.80 17.17
N VAL A 39 -7.89 10.51 17.43
CA VAL A 39 -6.64 9.95 17.96
C VAL A 39 -5.85 9.30 16.84
N CYS A 40 -4.81 9.99 16.35
CA CYS A 40 -3.93 9.46 15.32
C CYS A 40 -2.76 8.69 15.93
N VAL A 41 -2.66 7.40 15.63
CA VAL A 41 -1.55 6.51 16.00
C VAL A 41 -1.00 5.82 14.77
N GLY A 42 0.22 5.30 14.86
CA GLY A 42 0.86 4.53 13.80
C GLY A 42 2.31 4.25 14.15
N THR A 43 2.93 3.42 13.33
CA THR A 43 4.31 2.96 13.50
C THR A 43 5.30 3.96 12.92
N ALA A 44 6.59 3.78 13.26
CA ALA A 44 7.66 4.60 12.70
C ALA A 44 7.81 4.33 11.19
N THR A 45 8.05 3.09 10.80
CA THR A 45 8.17 2.66 9.40
C THR A 45 6.93 1.88 8.97
N GLN A 46 7.02 1.15 7.86
CA GLN A 46 5.92 0.36 7.28
C GLN A 46 6.06 -1.15 7.59
N THR A 47 6.83 -1.53 8.62
CA THR A 47 7.25 -2.94 8.82
C THR A 47 6.94 -3.51 10.20
N GLU A 48 6.60 -2.66 11.17
CA GLU A 48 6.36 -3.01 12.57
C GLU A 48 4.94 -3.56 12.79
N VAL A 49 4.64 -4.72 12.19
CA VAL A 49 3.30 -5.35 12.24
C VAL A 49 2.83 -5.55 13.68
N GLU A 50 3.69 -6.07 14.56
CA GLU A 50 3.36 -6.31 15.97
C GLU A 50 3.01 -5.02 16.72
N GLU A 51 3.76 -3.94 16.48
CA GLU A 51 3.45 -2.62 17.07
C GLU A 51 2.08 -2.12 16.60
N GLN A 52 1.75 -2.28 15.31
CA GLN A 52 0.44 -1.88 14.80
C GLN A 52 -0.71 -2.71 15.41
N VAL A 53 -0.49 -4.00 15.65
CA VAL A 53 -1.42 -4.87 16.36
C VAL A 53 -1.66 -4.38 17.79
N ASP A 54 -0.61 -3.99 18.50
CA ASP A 54 -0.72 -3.45 19.86
C ASP A 54 -1.47 -2.10 19.90
N LEU A 55 -1.26 -1.23 18.90
CA LEU A 55 -2.01 0.02 18.74
C LEU A 55 -3.51 -0.23 18.57
N MET A 56 -3.90 -1.27 17.81
CA MET A 56 -5.29 -1.68 17.68
C MET A 56 -5.88 -2.09 19.03
N TYR A 57 -5.20 -2.96 19.78
CA TYR A 57 -5.69 -3.40 21.08
C TYR A 57 -5.76 -2.26 22.10
N SER A 58 -4.82 -1.32 22.07
CA SER A 58 -4.86 -0.12 22.90
C SER A 58 -6.13 0.70 22.65
N LEU A 59 -6.50 0.94 21.39
CA LEU A 59 -7.72 1.68 21.05
C LEU A 59 -8.99 0.92 21.44
N ILE A 60 -9.00 -0.40 21.27
CA ILE A 60 -10.10 -1.27 21.71
C ILE A 60 -10.28 -1.17 23.24
N HIS A 61 -9.19 -1.24 24.02
CA HIS A 61 -9.22 -1.10 25.47
C HIS A 61 -9.65 0.29 25.94
N GLN A 62 -9.29 1.33 25.19
CA GLN A 62 -9.75 2.70 25.43
C GLN A 62 -11.22 2.92 25.07
N GLN A 63 -11.92 1.92 24.51
CA GLN A 63 -13.33 1.99 24.11
C GLN A 63 -13.62 3.19 23.20
N VAL A 64 -12.78 3.38 22.17
CA VAL A 64 -13.06 4.38 21.13
C VAL A 64 -14.37 4.04 20.40
N ASP A 65 -15.05 5.06 19.85
CA ASP A 65 -16.33 4.88 19.17
C ASP A 65 -16.20 4.26 17.78
N ALA A 66 -15.04 4.41 17.11
CA ALA A 66 -14.67 3.66 15.91
C ALA A 66 -13.17 3.67 15.66
N ILE A 67 -12.71 2.78 14.78
CA ILE A 67 -11.33 2.73 14.29
C ILE A 67 -11.32 2.84 12.77
N VAL A 68 -10.42 3.67 12.24
CA VAL A 68 -10.07 3.74 10.81
C VAL A 68 -8.65 3.18 10.66
N LEU A 69 -8.48 2.13 9.87
CA LEU A 69 -7.25 1.34 9.80
C LEU A 69 -6.68 1.28 8.39
N VAL A 70 -5.40 1.64 8.26
CA VAL A 70 -4.52 1.21 7.17
C VAL A 70 -3.64 0.07 7.67
N PRO A 71 -3.85 -1.19 7.28
CA PRO A 71 -3.05 -2.32 7.76
C PRO A 71 -1.68 -2.37 7.08
N ILE A 72 -0.63 -2.70 7.83
CA ILE A 72 0.68 -3.07 7.29
C ILE A 72 0.59 -4.42 6.57
N ASP A 73 -0.02 -5.41 7.23
CA ASP A 73 -0.17 -6.78 6.75
C ASP A 73 -1.67 -7.13 6.65
N SER A 74 -2.09 -7.58 5.46
CA SER A 74 -3.49 -7.85 5.16
C SER A 74 -4.10 -9.00 5.98
N LYS A 75 -3.28 -9.88 6.57
CA LYS A 75 -3.71 -11.06 7.32
C LYS A 75 -3.54 -10.87 8.83
N ALA A 76 -2.38 -10.39 9.27
CA ALA A 76 -2.07 -10.24 10.69
C ALA A 76 -3.03 -9.27 11.40
N LEU A 77 -3.49 -8.23 10.68
CA LEU A 77 -4.41 -7.24 11.22
C LEU A 77 -5.89 -7.70 11.22
N VAL A 78 -6.22 -8.86 10.64
CA VAL A 78 -7.60 -9.37 10.65
C VAL A 78 -8.06 -9.67 12.07
N GLN A 79 -7.23 -10.35 12.88
CA GLN A 79 -7.64 -10.76 14.22
C GLN A 79 -7.95 -9.56 15.15
N PRO A 80 -7.10 -8.52 15.26
CA PRO A 80 -7.45 -7.31 16.04
C PRO A 80 -8.72 -6.62 15.55
N VAL A 81 -8.97 -6.62 14.24
CA VAL A 81 -10.19 -6.04 13.65
C VAL A 81 -11.43 -6.84 14.02
N VAL A 82 -11.36 -8.18 13.94
CA VAL A 82 -12.44 -9.07 14.38
C VAL A 82 -12.76 -8.85 15.86
N GLU A 83 -11.74 -8.69 16.70
CA GLU A 83 -11.95 -8.41 18.12
C GLU A 83 -12.57 -7.04 18.39
N ALA A 84 -12.16 -6.00 17.66
CA ALA A 84 -12.77 -4.67 17.74
C ALA A 84 -14.28 -4.74 17.44
N VAL A 85 -14.63 -5.35 16.30
CA VAL A 85 -16.03 -5.48 15.86
C VAL A 85 -16.86 -6.28 16.87
N ARG A 86 -16.34 -7.39 17.39
CA ARG A 86 -17.03 -8.21 18.40
C ARG A 86 -17.24 -7.49 19.73
N LYS A 87 -16.37 -6.53 20.06
CA LYS A 87 -16.51 -5.64 21.24
C LYS A 87 -17.40 -4.41 20.96
N GLY A 88 -18.00 -4.33 19.77
CA GLY A 88 -18.89 -3.23 19.38
C GLY A 88 -18.17 -1.97 18.89
N VAL A 89 -16.87 -2.06 18.61
CA VAL A 89 -16.09 -0.96 18.01
C VAL A 89 -16.04 -1.17 16.49
N PRO A 90 -16.81 -0.40 15.70
CA PRO A 90 -16.79 -0.52 14.26
C PRO A 90 -15.41 -0.16 13.70
N VAL A 91 -14.99 -0.88 12.66
CA VAL A 91 -13.74 -0.64 11.94
C VAL A 91 -14.05 -0.28 10.49
N ILE A 92 -13.38 0.75 9.98
CA ILE A 92 -13.33 1.07 8.55
C ILE A 92 -11.89 0.80 8.07
N ASN A 93 -11.75 -0.12 7.13
CA ASN A 93 -10.47 -0.43 6.52
C ASN A 93 -10.23 0.49 5.32
N ILE A 94 -9.08 1.14 5.25
CA ILE A 94 -8.73 2.03 4.15
C ILE A 94 -7.36 1.68 3.53
N ASP A 95 -7.14 2.14 2.30
CA ASP A 95 -5.90 2.03 1.50
C ASP A 95 -5.49 0.60 1.13
N ILE A 96 -5.17 -0.25 2.11
CA ILE A 96 -4.75 -1.65 1.92
C ILE A 96 -5.87 -2.54 2.43
N ARG A 97 -6.39 -3.40 1.55
CA ARG A 97 -7.50 -4.28 1.91
C ARG A 97 -7.00 -5.40 2.83
N LEU A 98 -7.75 -5.64 3.91
CA LEU A 98 -7.63 -6.84 4.73
C LEU A 98 -8.01 -8.09 3.93
N ASP A 99 -7.47 -9.24 4.32
CA ASP A 99 -7.79 -10.51 3.70
C ASP A 99 -9.28 -10.83 3.86
N THR A 100 -10.02 -10.81 2.74
CA THR A 100 -11.48 -10.96 2.74
C THR A 100 -11.90 -12.38 3.10
N GLN A 101 -11.09 -13.40 2.79
CA GLN A 101 -11.41 -14.78 3.13
C GLN A 101 -11.31 -15.00 4.64
N LEU A 102 -10.30 -14.42 5.29
CA LEU A 102 -10.18 -14.49 6.75
C LEU A 102 -11.30 -13.73 7.46
N LEU A 103 -11.71 -12.56 6.93
CA LEU A 103 -12.87 -11.82 7.46
C LEU A 103 -14.18 -12.61 7.31
N GLU A 104 -14.42 -13.21 6.15
CA GLU A 104 -15.57 -14.09 5.89
C GLU A 104 -15.59 -15.31 6.82
N GLN A 105 -14.45 -15.98 7.00
CA GLN A 105 -14.30 -17.11 7.93
C GLN A 105 -14.59 -16.71 9.38
N ALA A 106 -14.24 -15.48 9.76
CA ALA A 106 -14.52 -14.95 11.10
C ALA A 106 -15.98 -14.48 11.28
N GLY A 107 -16.77 -14.43 10.20
CA GLY A 107 -18.14 -13.93 10.18
C GLY A 107 -18.24 -12.42 10.41
N VAL A 108 -17.21 -11.66 9.98
CA VAL A 108 -17.11 -10.21 10.20
C VAL A 108 -17.04 -9.49 8.86
N GLU A 109 -17.90 -8.48 8.68
CA GLU A 109 -17.86 -7.58 7.54
C GLU A 109 -17.24 -6.24 7.93
N VAL A 110 -16.33 -5.74 7.09
CA VAL A 110 -15.61 -4.49 7.31
C VAL A 110 -15.69 -3.67 6.03
N ALA A 111 -16.16 -2.42 6.13
CA ALA A 111 -16.17 -1.52 4.99
C ALA A 111 -14.74 -1.22 4.54
N PHE A 112 -14.51 -1.23 3.22
CA PHE A 112 -13.23 -0.90 2.62
C PHE A 112 -13.32 0.36 1.76
N VAL A 113 -12.38 1.29 1.96
CA VAL A 113 -12.21 2.48 1.10
C VAL A 113 -10.77 2.54 0.60
N GLY A 114 -10.56 2.28 -0.69
CA GLY A 114 -9.22 2.33 -1.28
C GLY A 114 -9.26 2.13 -2.79
N PRO A 115 -8.09 2.22 -3.44
CA PRO A 115 -8.00 2.11 -4.89
C PRO A 115 -8.23 0.67 -5.36
N ASP A 116 -8.65 0.54 -6.63
CA ASP A 116 -8.52 -0.71 -7.37
C ASP A 116 -7.06 -0.84 -7.85
N ASN A 117 -6.25 -1.53 -7.05
CA ASN A 117 -4.82 -1.67 -7.28
C ASN A 117 -4.50 -2.48 -8.54
N PHE A 118 -5.32 -3.48 -8.86
CA PHE A 118 -5.15 -4.29 -10.05
C PHE A 118 -5.46 -3.47 -11.31
N ALA A 119 -6.63 -2.83 -11.36
CA ALA A 119 -7.03 -2.03 -12.51
C ALA A 119 -6.06 -0.88 -12.76
N ALA A 120 -5.63 -0.17 -11.70
CA ALA A 120 -4.67 0.91 -11.83
C ALA A 120 -3.33 0.44 -12.42
N ALA A 121 -2.75 -0.65 -11.91
CA ALA A 121 -1.48 -1.16 -12.42
C ALA A 121 -1.59 -1.75 -13.83
N TYR A 122 -2.73 -2.37 -14.15
CA TYR A 122 -3.03 -2.81 -15.51
C TYR A 122 -3.02 -1.63 -16.48
N GLU A 123 -3.73 -0.54 -16.18
CA GLU A 123 -3.74 0.67 -17.02
C GLU A 123 -2.35 1.31 -17.16
N VAL A 124 -1.53 1.31 -16.10
CA VAL A 124 -0.12 1.76 -16.18
C VAL A 124 0.67 0.89 -17.15
N GLY A 125 0.53 -0.43 -17.09
CA GLY A 125 1.19 -1.34 -18.03
C GLY A 125 0.75 -1.12 -19.48
N LYS A 126 -0.53 -0.80 -19.72
CA LYS A 126 -1.06 -0.49 -21.06
C LYS A 126 -0.42 0.75 -21.69
N LEU A 127 0.20 1.65 -20.92
CA LEU A 127 0.96 2.78 -21.47
C LEU A 127 2.17 2.33 -22.31
N LEU A 128 2.66 1.10 -22.11
CA LEU A 128 3.76 0.52 -22.89
C LEU A 128 3.34 0.09 -24.29
N ASP A 129 2.04 -0.09 -24.56
CA ASP A 129 1.55 -0.58 -25.85
C ASP A 129 2.01 0.26 -27.04
N LYS A 130 2.08 1.58 -26.83
CA LYS A 130 2.48 2.56 -27.86
C LYS A 130 3.98 2.81 -27.89
N LYS A 131 4.73 2.34 -26.89
CA LYS A 131 6.15 2.66 -26.69
C LYS A 131 7.07 1.47 -27.00
N LEU A 132 6.60 0.25 -26.73
CA LEU A 132 7.42 -0.96 -26.81
C LEU A 132 6.92 -1.93 -27.87
N ARG A 133 7.86 -2.79 -28.31
CA ARG A 133 7.66 -3.88 -29.26
C ARG A 133 7.54 -5.20 -28.52
N ASN A 134 6.98 -6.19 -29.20
CA ASN A 134 6.93 -7.57 -28.70
C ASN A 134 8.35 -8.06 -28.33
N GLU A 135 8.46 -8.88 -27.28
CA GLU A 135 9.70 -9.36 -26.67
C GLU A 135 10.62 -8.30 -26.01
N ASP A 136 10.26 -7.01 -26.04
CA ASP A 136 11.00 -6.00 -25.26
C ASP A 136 10.99 -6.36 -23.77
N LYS A 137 12.17 -6.24 -23.15
CA LYS A 137 12.38 -6.64 -21.75
C LYS A 137 11.83 -5.60 -20.79
N VAL A 138 11.07 -6.07 -19.81
CA VAL A 138 10.53 -5.25 -18.71
C VAL A 138 10.83 -5.87 -17.36
N ALA A 139 10.85 -5.04 -16.32
CA ALA A 139 11.07 -5.47 -14.95
C ALA A 139 10.04 -4.84 -13.99
N ILE A 140 9.87 -5.46 -12.83
CA ILE A 140 9.02 -4.96 -11.74
C ILE A 140 9.87 -4.77 -10.49
N ILE A 141 9.70 -3.61 -9.85
CA ILE A 141 10.13 -3.37 -8.48
C ILE A 141 8.88 -3.40 -7.59
N GLU A 142 8.81 -4.44 -6.77
CA GLU A 142 7.65 -4.78 -5.95
C GLU A 142 7.67 -4.02 -4.62
N GLY A 143 6.49 -3.85 -4.03
CA GLY A 143 6.38 -3.44 -2.63
C GLY A 143 6.59 -4.59 -1.65
N LEU A 144 6.07 -4.43 -0.43
CA LEU A 144 6.08 -5.48 0.59
C LEU A 144 5.29 -6.71 0.11
N ALA A 145 5.93 -7.88 0.15
CA ALA A 145 5.34 -9.14 -0.32
C ALA A 145 4.04 -9.55 0.42
N ALA A 146 3.94 -9.18 1.69
CA ALA A 146 2.78 -9.52 2.53
C ALA A 146 1.56 -8.61 2.30
N ALA A 147 1.74 -7.48 1.62
CA ALA A 147 0.66 -6.52 1.40
C ALA A 147 -0.16 -6.87 0.15
N ASP A 148 -1.48 -7.00 0.30
CA ASP A 148 -2.36 -7.39 -0.82
C ASP A 148 -2.31 -6.36 -1.98
N ASN A 149 -2.16 -5.08 -1.68
CA ASN A 149 -2.04 -4.05 -2.71
C ASN A 149 -0.78 -4.23 -3.60
N ALA A 150 0.36 -4.66 -3.05
CA ALA A 150 1.57 -4.98 -3.82
C ALA A 150 1.30 -6.15 -4.77
N GLN A 151 0.66 -7.19 -4.26
CA GLN A 151 0.32 -8.38 -5.05
C GLN A 151 -0.67 -8.04 -6.17
N GLN A 152 -1.69 -7.22 -5.89
CA GLN A 152 -2.64 -6.74 -6.90
C GLN A 152 -1.96 -5.91 -7.99
N ARG A 153 -1.09 -4.97 -7.61
CA ARG A 153 -0.33 -4.14 -8.57
C ARG A 153 0.55 -4.99 -9.48
N LYS A 154 1.30 -5.93 -8.89
CA LYS A 154 2.11 -6.90 -9.65
C LYS A 154 1.27 -7.68 -10.65
N ARG A 155 0.14 -8.27 -10.22
CA ARG A 155 -0.75 -9.04 -11.10
C ARG A 155 -1.33 -8.17 -12.23
N GLY A 156 -1.76 -6.95 -11.93
CA GLY A 156 -2.31 -6.02 -12.90
C GLY A 156 -1.29 -5.67 -13.99
N PHE A 157 -0.07 -5.32 -13.58
CA PHE A 157 1.01 -5.02 -14.53
C PHE A 157 1.41 -6.25 -15.36
N ILE A 158 1.58 -7.42 -14.73
CA ILE A 158 1.88 -8.68 -15.44
C ILE A 158 0.85 -8.97 -16.53
N LYS A 159 -0.44 -8.84 -16.21
CA LYS A 159 -1.51 -9.04 -17.19
C LYS A 159 -1.35 -8.11 -18.40
N ALA A 160 -1.10 -6.82 -18.17
CA ALA A 160 -0.96 -5.84 -19.25
C ALA A 160 0.23 -6.16 -20.17
N ILE A 161 1.37 -6.56 -19.59
CA ILE A 161 2.57 -6.87 -20.37
C ILE A 161 2.45 -8.21 -21.12
N GLU A 162 1.75 -9.20 -20.56
CA GLU A 162 1.45 -10.48 -21.23
C GLU A 162 0.56 -10.27 -22.46
N GLU A 163 -0.49 -9.45 -22.34
CA GLU A 163 -1.37 -9.11 -23.47
C GLU A 163 -0.63 -8.38 -24.60
N LYS A 164 0.38 -7.57 -24.27
CA LYS A 164 1.25 -6.92 -25.25
C LYS A 164 2.32 -7.85 -25.81
N GLY A 165 2.61 -8.95 -25.13
CA GLY A 165 3.71 -9.86 -25.43
C GLY A 165 5.09 -9.25 -25.15
N LEU A 166 5.22 -8.51 -24.04
CA LEU A 166 6.52 -8.08 -23.52
C LEU A 166 7.11 -9.20 -22.64
N ARG A 167 8.43 -9.16 -22.43
CA ARG A 167 9.13 -10.18 -21.65
C ARG A 167 9.49 -9.67 -20.26
N LEU A 168 8.88 -10.23 -19.21
CA LEU A 168 9.30 -9.98 -17.83
C LEU A 168 10.65 -10.67 -17.57
N VAL A 169 11.68 -9.90 -17.23
CA VAL A 169 13.04 -10.44 -16.97
C VAL A 169 13.48 -10.39 -15.51
N ALA A 170 12.83 -9.56 -14.70
CA ALA A 170 13.08 -9.45 -13.27
C ALA A 170 11.83 -8.94 -12.53
N SER A 171 11.64 -9.39 -11.30
CA SER A 171 10.56 -8.97 -10.41
C SER A 171 11.07 -9.14 -8.97
N GLU A 172 11.46 -8.05 -8.32
CA GLU A 172 12.14 -8.10 -7.02
C GLU A 172 11.55 -7.06 -6.05
N PRO A 173 11.46 -7.36 -4.75
CA PRO A 173 10.91 -6.45 -3.75
C PRO A 173 11.89 -5.36 -3.35
N ALA A 174 11.39 -4.13 -3.24
CA ALA A 174 12.05 -3.00 -2.61
C ALA A 174 11.25 -2.41 -1.44
N ASP A 175 10.19 -3.10 -0.99
CA ASP A 175 9.52 -2.84 0.29
C ASP A 175 8.97 -1.42 0.47
N TRP A 176 8.64 -0.76 -0.64
CA TRP A 176 8.20 0.65 -0.70
C TRP A 176 9.30 1.69 -0.43
N GLU A 177 10.56 1.25 -0.30
CA GLU A 177 11.69 2.08 0.12
C GLU A 177 12.48 2.62 -1.08
N THR A 178 12.72 3.93 -1.07
CA THR A 178 13.40 4.68 -2.14
C THR A 178 14.83 4.17 -2.39
N GLU A 179 15.63 4.05 -1.34
CA GLU A 179 17.03 3.65 -1.44
C GLU A 179 17.16 2.20 -1.91
N LYS A 180 16.35 1.31 -1.33
CA LYS A 180 16.31 -0.10 -1.74
C LYS A 180 15.89 -0.25 -3.21
N ALA A 181 14.93 0.54 -3.70
CA ALA A 181 14.53 0.52 -5.10
C ALA A 181 15.68 0.95 -6.04
N ALA A 182 16.48 1.93 -5.62
CA ALA A 182 17.65 2.37 -6.37
C ALA A 182 18.69 1.24 -6.51
N GLU A 183 18.98 0.53 -5.42
CA GLU A 183 19.89 -0.62 -5.39
C GLU A 183 19.38 -1.79 -6.25
N VAL A 184 18.10 -2.15 -6.08
CA VAL A 184 17.44 -3.22 -6.86
C VAL A 184 17.49 -2.90 -8.34
N PHE A 185 17.18 -1.67 -8.74
CA PHE A 185 17.25 -1.25 -10.13
C PHE A 185 18.67 -1.29 -10.69
N GLN A 186 19.67 -0.86 -9.92
CA GLN A 186 21.07 -0.94 -10.33
C GLN A 186 21.48 -2.39 -10.63
N ALA A 187 21.11 -3.33 -9.76
CA ALA A 187 21.36 -4.76 -9.96
C ALA A 187 20.63 -5.32 -11.20
N MET A 188 19.35 -4.96 -11.39
CA MET A 188 18.57 -5.35 -12.57
C MET A 188 19.21 -4.82 -13.86
N TRP A 189 19.66 -3.55 -13.87
CA TRP A 189 20.27 -2.93 -15.04
C TRP A 189 21.61 -3.57 -15.41
N MET A 190 22.45 -3.89 -14.42
CA MET A 190 23.71 -4.60 -14.68
C MET A 190 23.47 -5.98 -15.31
N ARG A 191 22.42 -6.69 -14.88
CA ARG A 191 22.07 -8.02 -15.40
C ARG A 191 21.36 -7.96 -16.76
N TYR A 192 20.58 -6.90 -17.00
CA TYR A 192 19.76 -6.71 -18.20
C TYR A 192 19.98 -5.29 -18.77
N PRO A 193 21.15 -5.01 -19.38
CA PRO A 193 21.47 -3.67 -19.89
C PRO A 193 20.58 -3.23 -21.08
N ASP A 194 19.81 -4.16 -21.66
CA ASP A 194 18.83 -3.91 -22.71
C ASP A 194 17.37 -3.79 -22.20
N LEU A 195 17.18 -3.65 -20.88
CA LEU A 195 15.90 -3.38 -20.24
C LEU A 195 15.23 -2.13 -20.84
N LYS A 196 13.97 -2.24 -21.23
CA LYS A 196 13.20 -1.17 -21.88
C LYS A 196 12.26 -0.43 -20.95
N ALA A 197 11.71 -1.11 -19.95
CA ALA A 197 10.90 -0.47 -18.93
C ALA A 197 11.05 -1.15 -17.56
N VAL A 198 10.87 -0.35 -16.52
CA VAL A 198 10.75 -0.81 -15.14
C VAL A 198 9.48 -0.21 -14.55
N TYR A 199 8.63 -1.08 -14.00
CA TYR A 199 7.46 -0.68 -13.24
C TYR A 199 7.79 -0.64 -11.77
N CYS A 200 7.56 0.50 -11.12
CA CYS A 200 7.72 0.66 -9.68
C CYS A 200 6.34 0.63 -9.03
N SER A 201 6.16 -0.25 -8.04
CA SER A 201 4.83 -0.43 -7.44
C SER A 201 4.35 0.77 -6.61
N ASN A 202 5.18 1.80 -6.38
CA ASN A 202 4.78 3.12 -5.87
C ASN A 202 5.72 4.23 -6.37
N ASP A 203 5.37 5.47 -6.03
CA ASP A 203 6.07 6.70 -6.34
C ASP A 203 7.44 6.83 -5.66
N ALA A 204 7.56 6.48 -4.37
CA ALA A 204 8.83 6.54 -3.65
C ALA A 204 9.91 5.68 -4.32
N MET A 205 9.57 4.44 -4.69
CA MET A 205 10.45 3.55 -5.42
C MET A 205 10.75 4.08 -6.83
N ALA A 206 9.74 4.64 -7.53
CA ALA A 206 9.95 5.26 -8.84
C ALA A 206 10.94 6.43 -8.77
N LEU A 207 10.89 7.25 -7.73
CA LEU A 207 11.86 8.34 -7.50
C LEU A 207 13.27 7.80 -7.27
N GLY A 208 13.42 6.72 -6.50
CA GLY A 208 14.71 6.05 -6.28
C GLY A 208 15.30 5.50 -7.58
N VAL A 209 14.45 4.89 -8.41
CA VAL A 209 14.84 4.44 -9.76
C VAL A 209 15.24 5.61 -10.66
N LEU A 210 14.45 6.68 -10.71
CA LEU A 210 14.72 7.86 -11.54
C LEU A 210 16.05 8.53 -11.19
N GLN A 211 16.43 8.56 -9.91
CA GLN A 211 17.75 9.05 -9.48
C GLN A 211 18.91 8.27 -10.13
N GLN A 212 18.72 6.97 -10.35
CA GLN A 212 19.70 6.08 -10.98
C GLN A 212 19.66 6.08 -12.52
N MET A 213 18.66 6.73 -13.13
CA MET A 213 18.40 6.67 -14.58
C MET A 213 19.04 7.81 -15.39
N GLN A 214 19.84 8.69 -14.79
CA GLN A 214 20.35 9.90 -15.45
C GLN A 214 21.08 9.66 -16.80
N GLU A 215 21.59 8.45 -17.09
CA GLU A 215 22.17 8.06 -18.39
C GLU A 215 21.52 6.81 -19.03
N LYS A 216 20.41 6.31 -18.49
CA LYS A 216 19.79 5.02 -18.88
C LYS A 216 18.48 5.23 -19.65
N ILE A 217 18.34 4.62 -20.83
CA ILE A 217 17.20 4.82 -21.76
C ILE A 217 16.04 3.84 -21.47
N ALA A 218 15.76 3.52 -20.20
CA ALA A 218 14.55 2.79 -19.84
C ALA A 218 13.39 3.75 -19.59
N ILE A 219 12.16 3.24 -19.69
CA ILE A 219 10.95 3.92 -19.22
C ILE A 219 10.74 3.53 -17.75
N CYS A 220 10.66 4.51 -16.85
CA CYS A 220 10.16 4.28 -15.49
C CYS A 220 8.65 4.53 -15.48
N LEU A 221 7.89 3.58 -14.95
CA LEU A 221 6.44 3.65 -14.77
C LEU A 221 6.06 3.54 -13.30
#